data_AF-A0A199VR80-F1
#
_entry.id   AF-A0A199VR80-F1
#
_cell.length_a   1.000
_cell.length_b   1.000
_cell.length_c   1.000
_cell.angle_alpha   90.00
_cell.angle_beta   90.00
_cell.angle_gamma   90.00
#
_symmetry.space_group_name_H-M   'P 1'
#
loop_
_entity.id
_entity.type
_entity.pdbx_description
1 polymer ?
#
loop_
_entity_poly.entity_id
_entity_poly.type
_entity_poly.pdbx_seq_one_letter_code
_entity_poly.pdbx_strand_id
1 'polypeptide(L)'
;MNEEEERGEAELHSSWSRRIERNRGRERRRRSRRRRGGESGGGGGGEMVQRLTYRKRHSYATKSNQTRVVKTPGGRLVYQYTNKRASGPKCPVTGKRIQGIPHLRPAQYKRSRLSRNRRTVNRAYGGVLSGKAVRERIIRAFLVEEQKIVKKVLKIQKTKEKQAAKS
;
A
#
# COMPACT_ATOMS: atom_id res chain seq x y z
N MET A 1 -5.48 37.24 11.24
CA MET A 1 -5.73 35.82 11.57
C MET A 1 -5.25 34.83 10.50
N ASN A 2 -4.69 35.26 9.36
CA ASN A 2 -4.34 34.35 8.26
C ASN A 2 -2.84 34.06 8.11
N GLU A 3 -1.95 34.75 8.83
CA GLU A 3 -0.51 34.53 8.65
C GLU A 3 0.02 33.27 9.36
N GLU A 4 -0.54 32.89 10.51
CA GLU A 4 -0.12 31.67 11.21
C GLU A 4 -0.65 30.40 10.53
N GLU A 5 -1.84 30.47 9.92
CA GLU A 5 -2.45 29.36 9.19
C GLU A 5 -1.73 29.11 7.85
N GLU A 6 -1.37 30.18 7.11
CA GLU A 6 -0.54 30.07 5.89
C GLU A 6 0.87 29.55 6.19
N ARG A 7 1.50 29.95 7.31
CA ARG A 7 2.78 29.38 7.74
C ARG A 7 2.66 27.90 8.08
N GLY A 8 1.58 27.49 8.75
CA GLY A 8 1.30 26.09 9.06
C GLY A 8 1.09 25.22 7.82
N GLU A 9 0.37 25.72 6.82
CA GLU A 9 0.18 25.04 5.54
C GLU A 9 1.47 24.97 4.72
N ALA A 10 2.27 26.04 4.69
CA ALA A 10 3.58 26.08 4.05
C ALA A 10 4.57 25.09 4.71
N GLU A 11 4.53 24.93 6.03
CA GLU A 11 5.35 23.95 6.76
C GLU A 11 4.89 22.51 6.49
N LEU A 12 3.58 22.26 6.42
CA LEU A 12 3.03 20.95 6.06
C LEU A 12 3.36 20.58 4.62
N HIS A 13 3.29 21.52 3.68
CA HIS A 13 3.64 21.31 2.28
C HIS A 13 5.16 21.11 2.12
N SER A 14 5.97 21.86 2.87
CA SER A 14 7.43 21.69 2.96
C SER A 14 7.83 20.35 3.61
N SER A 15 7.09 19.90 4.62
CA SER A 15 7.27 18.60 5.28
C SER A 15 6.85 17.43 4.38
N TRP A 16 5.79 17.62 3.59
CA TRP A 16 5.31 16.65 2.60
C TRP A 16 6.27 16.53 1.42
N SER A 17 6.76 17.64 0.88
CA SER A 17 7.81 17.69 -0.15
C SER A 17 9.11 17.07 0.34
N ARG A 18 9.58 17.42 1.55
CA ARG A 18 10.75 16.76 2.19
C ARG A 18 10.55 15.25 2.40
N ARG A 19 9.31 14.78 2.62
CA ARG A 19 8.98 13.35 2.75
C ARG A 19 8.91 12.64 1.39
N ILE A 20 8.45 13.31 0.33
CA ILE A 20 8.49 12.81 -1.06
C ILE A 20 9.93 12.71 -1.53
N GLU A 21 10.76 13.72 -1.28
CA GLU A 21 12.21 13.72 -1.55
C GLU A 21 12.90 12.55 -0.82
N ARG A 22 12.59 12.33 0.47
CA ARG A 22 13.10 11.20 1.26
C ARG A 22 12.67 9.85 0.69
N ASN A 23 11.44 9.73 0.19
CA ASN A 23 10.94 8.51 -0.43
C ASN A 23 11.53 8.28 -1.83
N ARG A 24 11.70 9.31 -2.65
CA ARG A 24 12.46 9.27 -3.91
C ARG A 24 13.92 8.90 -3.66
N GLY A 25 14.54 9.43 -2.62
CA GLY A 25 15.88 9.08 -2.16
C GLY A 25 16.00 7.63 -1.68
N ARG A 26 15.00 7.10 -0.96
CA ARG A 26 14.92 5.68 -0.57
C ARG A 26 14.68 4.75 -1.77
N GLU A 27 13.91 5.19 -2.76
CA GLU A 27 13.64 4.42 -3.99
C GLU A 27 14.84 4.46 -4.96
N ARG A 28 15.54 5.59 -5.04
CA ARG A 28 16.86 5.72 -5.68
C ARG A 28 17.90 4.87 -4.96
N ARG A 29 17.94 4.82 -3.63
CA ARG A 29 18.80 3.91 -2.84
C ARG A 29 18.42 2.44 -2.98
N ARG A 30 17.16 2.09 -3.23
CA ARG A 30 16.72 0.70 -3.50
C ARG A 30 17.00 0.27 -4.94
N ARG A 31 16.87 1.19 -5.92
CA ARG A 31 17.33 0.99 -7.30
C ARG A 31 18.86 0.96 -7.37
N SER A 32 19.56 1.79 -6.60
CA SER A 32 21.01 1.77 -6.48
C SER A 32 21.49 0.53 -5.73
N ARG A 33 20.82 0.04 -4.67
CA ARG A 33 21.15 -1.26 -4.05
C ARG A 33 20.84 -2.46 -4.96
N ARG A 34 19.90 -2.33 -5.91
CA ARG A 34 19.68 -3.32 -6.97
C ARG A 34 20.74 -3.26 -8.08
N ARG A 35 21.36 -2.10 -8.31
CA ARG A 35 22.47 -1.93 -9.26
C ARG A 35 23.84 -2.25 -8.61
N ARG A 36 24.07 -1.79 -7.37
CA ARG A 36 25.27 -1.99 -6.53
C ARG A 36 25.32 -3.35 -5.83
N GLY A 37 24.30 -4.20 -6.00
CA GLY A 37 24.32 -5.58 -5.50
C GLY A 37 25.15 -6.54 -6.37
N GLY A 38 25.90 -6.01 -7.34
CA GLY A 38 26.77 -6.76 -8.25
C GLY A 38 27.97 -5.92 -8.71
N GLU A 39 28.46 -5.00 -7.88
CA GLU A 39 29.77 -4.36 -8.10
C GLU A 39 30.71 -4.91 -7.03
N SER A 40 31.27 -6.09 -7.29
CA SER A 40 32.54 -6.49 -6.72
C SER A 40 33.62 -5.65 -7.39
N GLY A 41 34.22 -4.75 -6.63
CA GLY A 41 35.41 -4.02 -7.07
C GLY A 41 36.62 -4.95 -7.23
N GLY A 42 37.45 -4.63 -8.22
CA GLY A 42 38.89 -4.85 -8.23
C GLY A 42 39.41 -6.23 -8.63
N GLY A 43 40.18 -6.27 -9.73
CA GLY A 43 41.12 -7.35 -10.01
C GLY A 43 41.19 -7.73 -11.49
N GLY A 44 42.15 -7.18 -12.22
CA GLY A 44 42.52 -7.66 -13.55
C GLY A 44 43.00 -9.11 -13.51
N GLY A 45 42.41 -9.94 -14.37
CA GLY A 45 42.66 -11.38 -14.48
C GLY A 45 41.40 -12.06 -14.96
N GLY A 46 41.34 -12.38 -16.26
CA GLY A 46 40.15 -12.88 -16.98
C GLY A 46 39.73 -14.29 -16.58
N GLU A 47 39.39 -14.52 -15.31
CA GLU A 47 38.83 -15.78 -14.85
C GLU A 47 37.35 -15.85 -15.27
N MET A 48 37.03 -16.83 -16.11
CA MET A 48 35.70 -16.97 -16.71
C MET A 48 34.66 -17.24 -15.62
N VAL A 49 33.81 -16.25 -15.32
CA VAL A 49 32.73 -16.39 -14.33
C VAL A 49 31.80 -17.55 -14.71
N GLN A 50 31.42 -18.36 -13.73
CA GLN A 50 30.53 -19.51 -13.94
C GLN A 50 29.20 -19.09 -14.59
N ARG A 51 29.00 -19.47 -15.85
CA ARG A 51 27.79 -19.21 -16.63
C ARG A 51 26.64 -20.11 -16.15
N LEU A 52 25.41 -19.59 -16.25
CA LEU A 52 24.20 -20.24 -15.76
C LEU A 52 23.16 -20.41 -16.84
N THR A 53 22.54 -21.58 -16.89
CA THR A 53 21.42 -21.91 -17.78
C THR A 53 20.12 -22.05 -17.00
N TYR A 54 18.99 -21.74 -17.63
CA TYR A 54 17.68 -21.96 -17.01
C TYR A 54 17.45 -23.47 -16.80
N ARG A 55 16.93 -23.84 -15.63
CA ARG A 55 16.66 -25.23 -15.23
C ARG A 55 15.25 -25.71 -15.58
N LYS A 56 14.31 -24.79 -15.85
CA LYS A 56 12.95 -25.10 -16.31
C LYS A 56 12.94 -25.23 -17.82
N ARG A 57 11.98 -26.00 -18.34
CA ARG A 57 11.70 -26.12 -19.80
C ARG A 57 11.56 -24.77 -20.51
N HIS A 58 11.04 -23.75 -19.84
CA HIS A 58 10.85 -22.43 -20.44
C HIS A 58 12.16 -21.63 -20.49
N SER A 59 12.66 -21.39 -21.71
CA SER A 59 13.95 -20.76 -22.00
C SER A 59 13.95 -19.23 -22.03
N TYR A 60 12.79 -18.57 -22.13
CA TYR A 60 12.74 -17.10 -22.28
C TYR A 60 12.76 -16.33 -20.95
N ALA A 61 13.27 -15.09 -21.00
CA ALA A 61 13.36 -14.16 -19.88
C ALA A 61 12.02 -13.42 -19.61
N THR A 62 10.99 -14.16 -19.23
CA THR A 62 9.65 -13.59 -18.96
C THR A 62 9.47 -13.15 -17.51
N LYS A 63 8.44 -12.32 -17.25
CA LYS A 63 8.12 -11.87 -15.88
C LYS A 63 7.85 -13.02 -14.90
N SER A 64 7.36 -14.17 -15.36
CA SER A 64 7.15 -15.37 -14.54
C SER A 64 8.41 -16.17 -14.30
N ASN A 65 9.41 -16.06 -15.18
CA ASN A 65 10.66 -16.80 -15.13
C ASN A 65 11.78 -16.01 -14.44
N GLN A 66 11.42 -15.22 -13.41
CA GLN A 66 12.40 -14.44 -12.65
C GLN A 66 13.25 -15.36 -11.76
N THR A 67 14.56 -15.26 -11.91
CA THR A 67 15.54 -16.08 -11.18
C THR A 67 16.35 -15.23 -10.20
N ARG A 68 16.91 -15.89 -9.18
CA ARG A 68 17.97 -15.36 -8.33
C ARG A 68 19.16 -16.32 -8.42
N VAL A 69 20.35 -15.77 -8.58
CA VAL A 69 21.59 -16.54 -8.50
C VAL A 69 21.88 -16.79 -7.02
N VAL A 70 22.05 -18.06 -6.65
CA VAL A 70 22.34 -18.49 -5.28
C VAL A 70 23.54 -19.44 -5.33
N LYS A 71 24.47 -19.27 -4.39
CA LYS A 71 25.59 -20.18 -4.17
C LYS A 71 25.07 -21.38 -3.38
N THR A 72 25.22 -22.58 -3.92
CA THR A 72 24.86 -23.80 -3.21
C THR A 72 25.93 -24.15 -2.17
N PRO A 73 25.62 -24.99 -1.17
CA PRO A 73 26.62 -25.47 -0.21
C PRO A 73 27.86 -26.11 -0.90
N GLY A 74 27.66 -26.77 -2.04
CA GLY A 74 28.76 -27.32 -2.87
C GLY A 74 29.50 -26.28 -3.72
N GLY A 75 29.42 -24.98 -3.38
CA GLY A 75 30.18 -23.91 -4.02
C GLY A 75 29.73 -23.46 -5.41
N ARG A 76 28.79 -24.18 -6.04
CA ARG A 76 28.31 -23.88 -7.40
C ARG A 76 27.25 -22.78 -7.41
N LEU A 77 27.29 -21.90 -8.40
CA LEU A 77 26.22 -20.94 -8.64
C LEU A 77 25.05 -21.63 -9.38
N VAL A 78 23.82 -21.39 -8.92
CA VAL A 78 22.62 -21.98 -9.50
C VAL A 78 21.48 -20.95 -9.54
N TYR A 79 20.64 -20.99 -10.58
CA TYR A 79 19.38 -20.25 -10.60
C TYR A 79 18.33 -20.90 -9.68
N GLN A 80 17.84 -20.13 -8.72
CA GLN A 80 16.61 -20.41 -8.00
C GLN A 80 15.46 -19.58 -8.56
N TYR A 81 14.33 -20.23 -8.82
CA TYR A 81 13.14 -19.55 -9.35
C TYR A 81 12.41 -18.81 -8.24
N THR A 82 12.08 -17.57 -8.52
CA THR A 82 11.28 -16.75 -7.63
C THR A 82 9.92 -16.49 -8.21
N ASN A 83 8.92 -16.50 -7.35
CA ASN A 83 7.57 -16.09 -7.72
C ASN A 83 7.51 -14.57 -7.90
N LYS A 84 6.73 -14.07 -8.87
CA LYS A 84 6.47 -12.62 -8.99
C LYS A 84 5.98 -12.06 -7.64
N ARG A 85 6.45 -10.88 -7.29
CA ARG A 85 6.05 -10.18 -6.07
C ARG A 85 4.57 -9.81 -6.15
N ALA A 86 3.82 -10.10 -5.08
CA ALA A 86 2.41 -9.76 -5.01
C ALA A 86 2.21 -8.28 -4.65
N SER A 87 1.18 -7.66 -5.22
CA SER A 87 0.61 -6.44 -4.67
C SER A 87 -0.27 -6.80 -3.47
N GLY A 88 -0.09 -6.09 -2.36
CA GLY A 88 -0.95 -6.23 -1.20
C GLY A 88 -2.36 -5.64 -1.39
N PRO A 89 -3.31 -5.97 -0.51
CA PRO A 89 -4.65 -5.38 -0.51
C PRO A 89 -4.60 -3.86 -0.36
N LYS A 90 -5.42 -3.16 -1.16
CA LYS A 90 -5.53 -1.70 -1.16
C LYS A 90 -6.94 -1.28 -0.79
N CYS A 91 -7.04 -0.14 -0.11
CA CYS A 91 -8.30 0.54 0.11
C CYS A 91 -8.80 1.12 -1.22
N PRO A 92 -10.05 0.89 -1.64
CA PRO A 92 -10.61 1.46 -2.87
C PRO A 92 -10.75 2.99 -2.79
N VAL A 93 -11.08 3.55 -1.62
CA VAL A 93 -11.29 4.99 -1.44
C VAL A 93 -9.96 5.76 -1.42
N THR A 94 -9.00 5.27 -0.64
CA THR A 94 -7.74 6.01 -0.39
C THR A 94 -6.60 5.58 -1.31
N GLY A 95 -6.73 4.44 -2.01
CA GLY A 95 -5.63 3.78 -2.75
C GLY A 95 -4.48 3.25 -1.89
N LYS A 96 -4.46 3.58 -0.60
CA LYS A 96 -3.44 3.17 0.38
C LYS A 96 -3.55 1.68 0.68
N ARG A 97 -2.39 1.06 0.94
CA ARG A 97 -2.31 -0.35 1.33
C ARG A 97 -2.91 -0.56 2.72
N ILE A 98 -3.57 -1.69 2.91
CA ILE A 98 -4.16 -2.03 4.20
C ILE A 98 -3.08 -2.57 5.13
N GLN A 99 -2.92 -1.92 6.27
CA GLN A 99 -1.97 -2.33 7.30
C GLN A 99 -2.47 -3.57 8.04
N GLY A 100 -1.53 -4.40 8.49
CA GLY A 100 -1.81 -5.63 9.25
C GLY A 100 -2.11 -6.85 8.38
N ILE A 101 -2.10 -6.75 7.05
CA ILE A 101 -2.35 -7.87 6.15
C ILE A 101 -1.12 -8.14 5.26
N PRO A 102 -0.61 -9.39 5.20
CA PRO A 102 0.63 -9.72 4.50
C PRO A 102 0.47 -9.67 2.98
N HIS A 103 1.50 -9.22 2.25
CA HIS A 103 1.44 -9.12 0.80
C HIS A 103 1.85 -10.44 0.13
N LEU A 104 0.89 -11.34 -0.01
CA LEU A 104 1.10 -12.68 -0.56
C LEU A 104 0.34 -12.88 -1.87
N ARG A 105 0.71 -13.92 -2.61
CA ARG A 105 -0.04 -14.32 -3.80
C ARG A 105 -1.37 -14.98 -3.42
N PRO A 106 -2.38 -15.00 -4.31
CA PRO A 106 -3.66 -15.67 -4.04
C PRO A 106 -3.50 -17.13 -3.59
N ALA A 107 -2.56 -17.88 -4.20
CA ALA A 107 -2.29 -19.26 -3.82
C ALA A 107 -1.73 -19.45 -2.39
N GLN A 108 -1.13 -18.41 -1.81
CA GLN A 108 -0.63 -18.40 -0.43
C GLN A 108 -1.69 -17.89 0.57
N TYR A 109 -2.70 -17.17 0.09
CA TYR A 109 -3.85 -16.71 0.90
C TYR A 109 -4.90 -17.80 1.18
N LYS A 110 -4.74 -18.98 0.55
CA LYS A 110 -5.62 -20.13 0.77
C LYS A 110 -5.69 -20.50 2.26
N ARG A 111 -6.88 -20.91 2.71
CA ARG A 111 -7.16 -21.25 4.13
C ARG A 111 -6.24 -22.33 4.69
N SER A 112 -5.75 -23.25 3.85
CA SER A 112 -4.81 -24.30 4.25
C SER A 112 -3.39 -23.82 4.57
N ARG A 113 -2.98 -22.63 4.08
CA ARG A 113 -1.62 -22.10 4.29
C ARG A 113 -1.58 -20.93 5.26
N LEU A 114 -2.68 -20.20 5.39
CA LEU A 114 -2.73 -19.00 6.23
C LEU A 114 -4.00 -18.98 7.08
N SER A 115 -3.79 -18.85 8.39
CA SER A 115 -4.84 -18.69 9.40
C SER A 115 -5.70 -17.44 9.15
N ARG A 116 -6.88 -17.37 9.78
CA ARG A 116 -7.81 -16.25 9.60
C ARG A 116 -7.26 -14.93 10.15
N ASN A 117 -6.69 -14.95 11.36
CA ASN A 117 -6.14 -13.76 12.02
C ASN A 117 -5.07 -13.02 11.19
N ARG A 118 -4.31 -13.73 10.35
CA ARG A 118 -3.31 -13.14 9.45
C ARG A 118 -3.92 -12.56 8.17
N ARG A 119 -5.16 -12.89 7.84
CA ARG A 119 -5.86 -12.44 6.62
C ARG A 119 -6.81 -11.27 6.87
N THR A 120 -7.23 -11.08 8.11
CA THR A 120 -8.24 -10.10 8.50
C THR A 120 -7.71 -9.13 9.54
N VAL A 121 -8.38 -8.00 9.69
CA VAL A 121 -8.16 -7.08 10.82
C VAL A 121 -9.46 -6.99 11.61
N ASN A 122 -9.38 -7.03 12.95
CA ASN A 122 -10.53 -6.98 13.85
C ASN A 122 -11.09 -5.56 13.97
N ARG A 123 -11.77 -5.09 12.91
CA ARG A 123 -12.56 -3.86 12.87
C ARG A 123 -13.61 -3.94 11.77
N ALA A 124 -14.59 -3.02 11.79
CA ALA A 124 -15.53 -2.86 10.68
C ALA A 124 -14.80 -2.64 9.35
N TYR A 125 -15.23 -3.34 8.30
CA TYR A 125 -14.61 -3.36 6.96
C TYR A 125 -13.10 -3.71 6.96
N GLY A 126 -12.64 -4.50 7.93
CA GLY A 126 -11.28 -4.99 8.03
C GLY A 126 -10.85 -5.76 6.77
N GLY A 127 -9.71 -5.39 6.20
CA GLY A 127 -9.20 -5.99 4.96
C GLY A 127 -9.78 -5.47 3.65
N VAL A 128 -10.76 -4.56 3.73
CA VAL A 128 -11.30 -3.85 2.55
C VAL A 128 -10.98 -2.36 2.63
N LEU A 129 -11.24 -1.73 3.77
CA LEU A 129 -11.02 -0.29 3.97
C LEU A 129 -9.84 0.00 4.88
N SER A 130 -9.20 1.15 4.66
CA SER A 130 -8.20 1.69 5.59
C SER A 130 -8.88 2.21 6.86
N GLY A 131 -8.17 2.22 8.00
CA GLY A 131 -8.75 2.72 9.26
C GLY A 131 -9.26 4.17 9.15
N LYS A 132 -8.56 5.03 8.40
CA LYS A 132 -8.98 6.41 8.13
C LYS A 132 -10.31 6.45 7.36
N ALA A 133 -10.43 5.66 6.29
CA ALA A 133 -11.64 5.60 5.48
C ALA A 133 -12.84 5.05 6.28
N VAL A 134 -12.61 4.13 7.22
CA VAL A 134 -13.67 3.64 8.13
C VAL A 134 -14.12 4.76 9.06
N ARG A 135 -13.20 5.48 9.70
CA ARG A 135 -13.52 6.62 10.57
C ARG A 135 -14.33 7.69 9.85
N GLU A 136 -13.90 8.08 8.65
CA GLU A 136 -14.62 9.08 7.83
C GLU A 136 -16.03 8.61 7.46
N ARG A 137 -16.25 7.31 7.22
CA ARG A 137 -17.59 6.78 6.94
C ARG A 137 -18.48 6.82 8.17
N ILE A 138 -17.95 6.48 9.35
CA ILE A 138 -18.70 6.53 10.60
C ILE A 138 -19.12 7.98 10.90
N ILE A 139 -18.19 8.93 10.82
CA ILE A 139 -18.46 10.35 11.07
C ILE A 139 -19.46 10.89 10.04
N ARG A 140 -19.27 10.59 8.74
CA ARG A 140 -20.20 11.04 7.70
C ARG A 140 -21.60 10.47 7.89
N ALA A 141 -21.71 9.18 8.22
CA ALA A 141 -23.01 8.56 8.48
C ALA A 141 -23.71 9.25 9.67
N PHE A 142 -22.99 9.46 10.78
CA PHE A 142 -23.51 10.17 11.94
C PHE A 142 -24.00 11.57 11.60
N LEU A 143 -23.15 12.41 11.01
CA LEU A 143 -23.51 13.80 10.66
C LEU A 143 -24.69 13.88 9.69
N VAL A 144 -24.79 12.96 8.73
CA VAL A 144 -25.92 12.91 7.79
C VAL A 144 -27.21 12.58 8.51
N GLU A 145 -27.20 11.66 9.47
CA GLU A 145 -28.40 11.35 10.27
C GLU A 145 -28.79 12.51 11.18
N GLU A 146 -27.84 13.16 11.85
CA GLU A 146 -28.10 14.36 12.67
C GLU A 146 -28.71 15.49 11.83
N GLN A 147 -28.14 15.77 10.66
CA GLN A 147 -28.67 16.78 9.74
C GLN A 147 -30.06 16.42 9.22
N LYS A 148 -30.37 15.13 9.00
CA LYS A 148 -31.73 14.71 8.60
C LYS A 148 -32.75 15.01 9.68
N ILE A 149 -32.41 14.80 10.96
CA ILE A 149 -33.30 15.10 12.10
C ILE A 149 -33.54 16.61 12.17
N VAL A 150 -32.48 17.41 12.16
CA VAL A 150 -32.58 18.89 12.20
C VAL A 150 -33.44 19.41 11.05
N LYS A 151 -33.20 18.93 9.82
CA LYS A 151 -34.00 19.31 8.64
C LYS A 151 -35.48 18.95 8.79
N LYS A 152 -35.80 17.79 9.38
CA LYS A 152 -37.19 17.38 9.64
C LYS A 152 -37.86 18.29 10.68
N VAL A 153 -37.19 18.58 11.79
CA VAL A 153 -37.73 19.45 12.85
C VAL A 153 -37.99 20.86 12.33
N LEU A 154 -37.01 21.46 11.64
CA LEU A 154 -37.16 22.79 11.03
C LEU A 154 -38.30 22.83 10.02
N LYS A 155 -38.50 21.75 9.25
CA LYS A 155 -39.63 21.65 8.31
C LYS A 155 -40.96 21.63 9.06
N ILE A 156 -41.07 20.88 10.14
CA ILE A 156 -42.28 20.79 10.98
C ILE A 156 -42.61 22.15 11.64
N GLN A 157 -41.61 22.85 12.17
CA GLN A 157 -41.80 24.19 12.76
C GLN A 157 -42.31 25.20 11.72
N LYS A 158 -41.65 25.27 10.55
CA LYS A 158 -42.09 26.15 9.44
C LYS A 158 -43.50 25.84 8.96
N THR A 159 -43.92 24.57 8.94
CA THR A 159 -45.30 24.22 8.59
C THR A 159 -46.30 24.65 9.66
N LYS A 160 -45.95 24.53 10.94
CA LYS A 160 -46.80 24.98 12.05
C LYS A 160 -46.97 26.50 12.08
N GLU A 161 -45.89 27.26 11.89
CA GLU A 161 -45.93 28.73 11.81
C GLU A 161 -46.79 29.21 10.64
N LYS A 162 -46.67 28.60 9.46
CA LYS A 162 -47.51 28.93 8.29
C LYS A 162 -48.98 28.59 8.49
N GLN A 163 -49.29 27.56 9.27
CA GLN A 163 -50.68 27.23 9.63
C GLN A 163 -51.24 28.26 10.60
N ALA A 164 -50.47 28.63 11.62
CA ALA A 164 -50.85 29.66 12.60
C ALA A 164 -51.03 31.06 11.98
N ALA A 165 -50.28 31.39 10.92
CA ALA A 165 -50.45 32.65 10.18
C ALA A 165 -51.63 32.63 9.17
N LYS A 166 -52.26 31.47 8.94
CA LYS A 166 -53.40 31.30 8.03
C LYS A 166 -54.75 31.25 8.75
N SER A 167 -54.73 30.91 10.03
CA SER A 167 -55.83 31.03 11.00
C SER A 167 -55.85 32.43 11.59
#